data_AF-A0A7S1KKJ3-F1
#
_entry.id   AF-A0A7S1KKJ3-F1
#
_cell.length_a   1.000
_cell.length_b   1.000
_cell.length_c   1.000
_cell.angle_alpha   90.00
_cell.angle_beta   90.00
_cell.angle_gamma   90.00
#
_symmetry.space_group_name_H-M   'P 1'
#
loop_
_entity.id
_entity.type
_entity.pdbx_description
1 polymer ?
#
loop_
_entity_poly.entity_id
_entity_poly.type
_entity_poly.pdbx_seq_one_letter_code
_entity_poly.pdbx_strand_id
1 'polypeptide(L)'
;QDYEFASIRDVVLDNLRYGGTNVAFHNVVQQGHLTRCNRLRFKLHTTSTGHSVGQLMRQHEGRVIVLHGDQPDHSFKAHLHIIGLYPDSVFANLYTTERPAAGQSGAARFPQTVQLVRQQLGTDVQLLFGNQLVAVPSAGPATAAAAATPSSSAAAGVAE
;
A
#
# COMPACT_ATOMS: atom_id res chain seq x y z
N GLN A 1 -12.91 23.52 -6.96
CA GLN A 1 -13.51 22.85 -5.81
C GLN A 1 -12.70 23.31 -4.62
N ASP A 2 -13.29 24.13 -3.77
CA ASP A 2 -12.59 24.62 -2.58
C ASP A 2 -12.74 23.57 -1.49
N TYR A 3 -11.65 22.89 -1.17
CA TYR A 3 -11.60 21.96 -0.05
C TYR A 3 -11.34 22.76 1.21
N GLU A 4 -12.27 22.67 2.17
CA GLU A 4 -12.05 23.20 3.51
C GLU A 4 -11.26 22.15 4.30
N PHE A 5 -10.01 22.48 4.63
CA PHE A 5 -9.14 21.63 5.42
C PHE A 5 -9.20 22.07 6.88
N ALA A 6 -9.42 21.14 7.80
CA ALA A 6 -9.47 21.44 9.23
C ALA A 6 -8.09 21.86 9.78
N SER A 7 -7.01 21.50 9.10
CA SER A 7 -5.64 21.89 9.46
C SER A 7 -4.68 21.92 8.26
N ILE A 8 -3.54 22.62 8.42
CA ILE A 8 -2.43 22.58 7.46
C ILE A 8 -1.92 21.15 7.24
N ARG A 9 -1.99 20.30 8.29
CA ARG A 9 -1.61 18.90 8.18
C ARG A 9 -2.50 18.16 7.18
N ASP A 10 -3.79 18.48 7.14
CA ASP A 10 -4.74 17.86 6.21
C ASP A 10 -4.46 18.30 4.77
N VAL A 11 -4.11 19.58 4.56
CA VAL A 11 -3.64 20.08 3.27
C VAL A 11 -2.39 19.31 2.81
N VAL A 12 -1.43 19.10 3.72
CA VAL A 12 -0.20 18.37 3.41
C VAL A 12 -0.50 16.90 3.11
N LEU A 13 -1.40 16.26 3.87
CA LEU A 13 -1.79 14.86 3.63
C LEU A 13 -2.56 14.68 2.32
N ASP A 14 -3.41 15.64 1.95
CA ASP A 14 -4.10 15.63 0.67
C ASP A 14 -3.11 15.83 -0.49
N ASN A 15 -2.17 16.77 -0.35
CA ASN A 15 -1.07 16.93 -1.31
C ASN A 15 -0.17 15.68 -1.39
N LEU A 16 0.04 14.97 -0.27
CA LEU A 16 0.84 13.74 -0.25
C LEU A 16 0.20 12.60 -1.06
N ARG A 17 -1.11 12.64 -1.35
CA ARG A 17 -1.70 11.71 -2.34
C ARG A 17 -1.03 11.85 -3.71
N TYR A 18 -0.65 13.06 -4.09
CA TYR A 18 -0.01 13.33 -5.38
C TYR A 18 1.49 13.01 -5.37
N GLY A 19 2.11 12.85 -4.19
CA GLY A 19 3.52 12.47 -4.05
C GLY A 19 3.76 10.97 -3.81
N GLY A 20 2.73 10.19 -3.46
CA GLY A 20 2.82 8.76 -3.18
C GLY A 20 2.40 7.88 -4.36
N THR A 21 2.94 6.66 -4.41
CA THR A 21 2.47 5.64 -5.35
C THR A 21 1.29 4.87 -4.75
N ASN A 22 0.21 4.70 -5.52
CA ASN A 22 -0.92 3.86 -5.14
C ASN A 22 -0.50 2.38 -5.20
N VAL A 23 -0.55 1.70 -4.06
CA VAL A 23 -0.15 0.29 -3.89
C VAL A 23 -1.33 -0.65 -4.13
N ALA A 24 -2.51 -0.27 -3.63
CA ALA A 24 -3.71 -1.07 -3.72
C ALA A 24 -4.95 -0.16 -3.64
N PHE A 25 -5.97 -0.53 -4.41
CA PHE A 25 -7.23 0.19 -4.51
C PHE A 25 -8.37 -0.80 -4.42
N HIS A 26 -9.26 -0.64 -3.45
CA HIS A 26 -10.43 -1.49 -3.34
C HIS A 26 -11.69 -0.67 -3.14
N ASN A 27 -12.73 -1.04 -3.87
CA ASN A 27 -14.09 -0.53 -3.69
C ASN A 27 -14.89 -1.56 -2.89
N VAL A 28 -15.26 -1.20 -1.67
CA VAL A 28 -16.09 -2.02 -0.80
C VAL A 28 -17.53 -1.54 -0.90
N VAL A 29 -18.40 -2.36 -1.48
CA VAL A 29 -19.85 -2.10 -1.47
C VAL A 29 -20.38 -2.46 -0.08
N GLN A 30 -21.09 -1.52 0.53
CA GLN A 30 -21.16 -1.34 1.98
C GLN A 30 -22.31 -2.08 2.67
N GLN A 31 -23.08 -2.93 1.97
CA GLN A 31 -24.19 -3.69 2.56
C GLN A 31 -23.68 -4.67 3.65
N GLY A 32 -23.42 -4.17 4.87
CA GLY A 32 -22.96 -4.92 6.05
C GLY A 32 -21.58 -4.53 6.62
N HIS A 33 -20.80 -3.63 6.00
CA HIS A 33 -19.40 -3.39 6.39
C HIS A 33 -19.13 -2.09 7.17
N LEU A 34 -20.15 -1.25 7.38
CA LEU A 34 -20.05 0.02 8.13
C LEU A 34 -19.44 -0.16 9.52
N THR A 35 -19.96 -1.11 10.29
CA THR A 35 -19.50 -1.37 11.66
C THR A 35 -18.03 -1.77 11.71
N ARG A 36 -17.54 -2.50 10.69
CA ARG A 36 -16.13 -2.91 10.59
C ARG A 36 -15.22 -1.76 10.17
N CYS A 37 -15.66 -0.90 9.25
CA CYS A 37 -14.93 0.33 8.89
C CYS A 37 -14.85 1.32 10.06
N ASN A 38 -15.89 1.37 10.88
CA ASN A 38 -15.88 2.14 12.12
C ASN A 38 -14.97 1.52 13.17
N ARG A 39 -14.81 0.18 13.22
CA ARG A 39 -13.82 -0.46 14.12
C ARG A 39 -12.39 -0.01 13.82
N LEU A 40 -12.05 0.19 12.54
CA LEU A 40 -10.76 0.75 12.15
C LEU A 40 -10.55 2.18 12.65
N ARG A 41 -11.62 2.94 12.96
CA ARG A 41 -11.49 4.29 13.57
C ARG A 41 -10.80 4.23 14.94
N PHE A 42 -10.97 3.15 15.70
CA PHE A 42 -10.57 3.11 17.10
C PHE A 42 -9.20 2.47 17.36
N LYS A 43 -8.65 1.72 16.39
CA LYS A 43 -7.37 1.02 16.57
C LYS A 43 -6.15 1.74 16.03
N LEU A 44 -6.34 2.63 15.05
CA LEU A 44 -5.23 3.31 14.38
C LEU A 44 -5.24 4.79 14.72
N HIS A 45 -4.06 5.38 14.75
CA HIS A 45 -3.90 6.81 14.92
C HIS A 45 -4.50 7.52 13.71
N THR A 46 -5.76 7.95 13.83
CA THR A 46 -6.41 8.79 12.84
C THR A 46 -5.82 10.18 13.00
N THR A 47 -5.09 10.64 11.99
CA THR A 47 -4.38 11.92 12.06
C THR A 47 -5.12 13.05 11.36
N SER A 48 -6.12 12.72 10.53
CA SER A 48 -6.86 13.67 9.72
C SER A 48 -8.24 13.14 9.32
N THR A 49 -9.25 13.98 9.47
CA THR A 49 -10.60 13.78 8.93
C THR A 49 -10.96 15.00 8.09
N GLY A 50 -11.32 14.78 6.84
CA GLY A 50 -11.76 15.84 5.93
C GLY A 50 -13.22 15.62 5.54
N HIS A 51 -14.02 16.68 5.64
CA HIS A 51 -15.37 16.69 5.12
C HIS A 51 -15.40 17.61 3.91
N SER A 52 -15.64 17.04 2.72
CA SER A 52 -15.89 17.85 1.53
C SER A 52 -17.39 17.99 1.36
N VAL A 53 -17.91 19.19 1.63
CA VAL A 53 -19.31 19.55 1.34
C VAL A 53 -19.36 20.10 -0.08
N GLY A 54 -19.42 19.21 -1.05
CA GLY A 54 -19.73 19.59 -2.43
C GLY A 54 -21.18 20.03 -2.55
N GLN A 55 -21.41 21.27 -2.97
CA GLN A 55 -22.72 21.97 -2.93
C GLN A 55 -23.85 21.30 -3.73
N LEU A 56 -23.59 20.28 -4.55
CA LEU A 56 -24.60 19.70 -5.44
C LEU A 56 -24.66 18.17 -5.55
N MET A 57 -23.65 17.40 -5.11
CA MET A 57 -23.72 15.94 -5.23
C MET A 57 -22.81 15.28 -4.18
N ARG A 58 -23.44 14.59 -3.22
CA ARG A 58 -22.86 13.59 -2.30
C ARG A 58 -21.84 14.14 -1.29
N GLN A 59 -22.21 14.07 -0.01
CA GLN A 59 -21.26 14.24 1.08
C GLN A 59 -20.21 13.12 0.99
N HIS A 60 -18.96 13.51 0.78
CA HIS A 60 -17.82 12.61 0.80
C HIS A 60 -17.12 12.78 2.13
N GLU A 61 -17.21 11.76 2.98
CA GLU A 61 -16.41 11.67 4.19
C GLU A 61 -15.09 10.99 3.84
N GLY A 62 -14.03 11.79 3.75
CA GLY A 62 -12.67 11.32 3.51
C GLY A 62 -11.89 11.26 4.83
N ARG A 63 -11.09 10.21 5.01
CA ARG A 63 -10.17 10.12 6.13
C ARG A 63 -8.83 9.57 5.70
N VAL A 64 -7.77 10.14 6.28
CA VAL A 64 -6.40 9.68 6.07
C VAL A 64 -5.88 9.10 7.38
N ILE A 65 -5.45 7.85 7.33
CA ILE A 65 -4.83 7.14 8.45
C ILE A 65 -3.36 6.97 8.11
N VAL A 66 -2.49 7.60 8.87
CA VAL A 66 -1.04 7.46 8.68
C VAL A 66 -0.61 6.17 9.35
N LEU A 67 0.02 5.29 8.58
CA LEU A 67 0.52 4.00 9.06
C LEU A 67 2.01 4.11 9.41
N HIS A 68 2.78 4.90 8.65
CA HIS A 68 4.22 5.13 8.86
C HIS A 68 4.67 6.44 8.21
N GLY A 69 5.83 6.95 8.63
CA GLY A 69 6.43 8.16 8.05
C GLY A 69 6.12 9.49 8.76
N ASP A 70 5.64 9.44 10.01
CA ASP A 70 5.39 10.60 10.86
C ASP A 70 6.56 10.96 11.81
N GLN A 71 7.57 10.09 11.91
CA GLN A 71 8.79 10.29 12.69
C GLN A 71 9.99 10.62 11.78
N PRO A 72 11.00 11.37 12.28
CA PRO A 72 12.12 11.85 11.47
C PRO A 72 13.07 10.75 10.96
N ASP A 73 13.10 9.59 11.62
CA ASP A 73 13.92 8.43 11.28
C ASP A 73 13.24 7.46 10.29
N HIS A 74 11.96 7.66 10.01
CA HIS A 74 11.23 6.86 9.04
C HIS A 74 11.71 7.14 7.61
N SER A 75 12.16 6.10 6.91
CA SER A 75 12.73 6.19 5.55
C SER A 75 11.69 6.28 4.44
N PHE A 76 10.43 5.98 4.74
CA PHE A 76 9.30 6.10 3.82
C PHE A 76 8.02 6.48 4.57
N LYS A 77 7.00 6.86 3.81
CA LYS A 77 5.67 7.16 4.32
C LYS A 77 4.68 6.15 3.78
N ALA A 78 3.74 5.72 4.61
CA ALA A 78 2.62 4.89 4.19
C ALA A 78 1.34 5.40 4.85
N HIS A 79 0.28 5.55 4.07
CA HIS A 79 -1.01 5.99 4.58
C HIS A 79 -2.17 5.33 3.84
N LEU A 80 -3.24 5.12 4.59
CA LEU A 80 -4.51 4.62 4.11
C LEU A 80 -5.45 5.79 3.92
N HIS A 81 -5.99 5.90 2.71
CA HIS A 81 -7.02 6.88 2.40
C HIS A 81 -8.36 6.17 2.19
N ILE A 82 -9.30 6.45 3.09
CA ILE A 82 -10.65 5.88 3.04
C ILE A 82 -11.63 6.99 2.66
N ILE A 83 -12.36 6.81 1.56
CA ILE A 83 -13.43 7.72 1.13
C ILE A 83 -14.76 6.99 1.22
N GLY A 84 -15.67 7.47 2.06
CA GLY A 84 -17.08 7.07 2.00
C GLY A 84 -17.77 7.81 0.86
N LEU A 85 -18.33 7.07 -0.10
CA LEU A 85 -19.33 7.60 -1.03
C LEU A 85 -20.71 7.17 -0.55
N TYR A 86 -21.57 8.16 -0.36
CA TYR A 86 -22.98 7.92 -0.08
C TYR A 86 -23.68 7.20 -1.27
N PRO A 87 -24.62 6.26 -1.00
CA PRO A 87 -25.01 5.76 0.32
C PRO A 87 -24.18 4.58 0.84
N ASP A 88 -23.64 3.75 -0.06
CA ASP A 88 -23.19 2.40 0.30
C ASP A 88 -21.86 2.00 -0.36
N SER A 89 -20.90 2.90 -0.51
CA SER A 89 -19.59 2.52 -1.07
C SER A 89 -18.46 3.16 -0.30
N VAL A 90 -17.40 2.38 -0.07
CA VAL A 90 -16.19 2.88 0.57
C VAL A 90 -15.00 2.52 -0.31
N PHE A 91 -14.22 3.53 -0.68
CA PHE A 91 -12.96 3.33 -1.36
C PHE A 91 -11.84 3.31 -0.33
N ALA A 92 -11.04 2.26 -0.35
CA ALA A 92 -9.80 2.17 0.40
C ALA A 92 -8.62 2.23 -0.58
N ASN A 93 -7.78 3.23 -0.43
CA ASN A 93 -6.54 3.39 -1.17
C ASN A 93 -5.35 3.30 -0.22
N LEU A 94 -4.34 2.51 -0.57
CA LEU A 94 -3.06 2.49 0.12
C LEU A 94 -2.02 3.25 -0.69
N TYR A 95 -1.39 4.25 -0.09
CA TYR A 95 -0.33 5.03 -0.71
C TYR A 95 0.98 4.85 0.04
N THR A 96 2.09 4.85 -0.70
CA THR A 96 3.44 4.78 -0.14
C THR A 96 4.44 5.65 -0.89
N THR A 97 5.50 6.08 -0.20
CA THR A 97 6.70 6.66 -0.81
C THR A 97 7.88 5.70 -0.81
N GLU A 98 7.67 4.43 -0.43
CA GLU A 98 8.66 3.38 -0.57
C GLU A 98 9.09 3.26 -2.04
N ARG A 99 10.39 3.08 -2.29
CA ARG A 99 10.88 2.89 -3.66
C ARG A 99 10.44 1.52 -4.18
N PRO A 100 9.89 1.43 -5.40
CA PRO A 100 9.50 0.14 -5.97
C PRO A 100 10.68 -0.83 -6.09
N ALA A 101 10.51 -2.06 -5.64
CA ALA A 101 11.46 -3.15 -5.87
C ALA A 101 11.51 -3.53 -7.35
N ALA A 102 12.71 -3.74 -7.88
CA ALA A 102 12.93 -4.13 -9.27
C ALA A 102 12.36 -5.52 -9.56
N GLY A 103 11.78 -5.71 -10.75
CA GLY A 103 11.25 -7.00 -11.20
C GLY A 103 9.95 -7.47 -10.53
N GLN A 104 9.41 -6.70 -9.58
CA GLN A 104 8.13 -7.00 -8.93
C GLN A 104 6.97 -6.26 -9.62
N SER A 105 5.74 -6.74 -9.43
CA SER A 105 4.52 -6.11 -9.96
C SER A 105 3.47 -5.90 -8.87
N GLY A 106 2.54 -4.96 -9.10
CA GLY A 106 1.46 -4.63 -8.14
C GLY A 106 1.98 -4.24 -6.76
N ALA A 107 1.29 -4.70 -5.71
CA ALA A 107 1.65 -4.42 -4.32
C ALA A 107 3.00 -5.03 -3.89
N ALA A 108 3.43 -6.12 -4.52
CA ALA A 108 4.71 -6.78 -4.22
C ALA A 108 5.94 -5.90 -4.51
N ARG A 109 5.76 -4.81 -5.26
CA ARG A 109 6.78 -3.77 -5.48
C ARG A 109 7.11 -2.98 -4.22
N PHE A 110 6.28 -3.03 -3.19
CA PHE A 110 6.40 -2.23 -1.97
C PHE A 110 6.40 -3.14 -0.74
N PRO A 111 7.42 -4.03 -0.59
CA PRO A 111 7.42 -5.06 0.44
C PRO A 111 7.33 -4.51 1.86
N GLN A 112 7.99 -3.40 2.17
CA GLN A 112 7.95 -2.81 3.53
C GLN A 112 6.55 -2.28 3.84
N THR A 113 5.90 -1.63 2.88
CA THR A 113 4.53 -1.14 2.99
C THR A 113 3.55 -2.30 3.19
N VAL A 114 3.65 -3.36 2.40
CA VAL A 114 2.77 -4.53 2.52
C VAL A 114 2.95 -5.21 3.89
N GLN A 115 4.19 -5.36 4.35
CA GLN A 115 4.48 -5.94 5.66
C GLN A 115 3.90 -5.08 6.79
N LEU A 116 4.13 -3.77 6.76
CA LEU A 116 3.60 -2.81 7.73
C LEU A 116 2.07 -2.88 7.82
N VAL A 117 1.39 -2.85 6.67
CA VAL A 117 -0.08 -2.87 6.60
C VAL A 117 -0.63 -4.16 7.19
N ARG A 118 -0.01 -5.31 6.89
CA ARG A 118 -0.40 -6.59 7.48
C ARG A 118 -0.21 -6.62 9.00
N GLN A 119 0.88 -6.04 9.49
CA GLN A 119 1.15 -5.95 10.93
C GLN A 119 0.12 -5.05 11.65
N GLN A 120 -0.21 -3.89 11.07
CA GLN A 120 -1.10 -2.93 11.72
C GLN A 120 -2.58 -3.27 11.58
N LEU A 121 -3.01 -3.78 10.41
CA LEU A 121 -4.42 -4.09 10.15
C LEU A 121 -4.77 -5.53 10.54
N GLY A 122 -3.79 -6.44 10.62
CA GLY A 122 -4.04 -7.85 10.91
C GLY A 122 -5.06 -8.45 9.94
N THR A 123 -6.12 -9.05 10.49
CA THR A 123 -7.20 -9.67 9.69
C THR A 123 -8.07 -8.67 8.94
N ASP A 124 -8.05 -7.39 9.30
CA ASP A 124 -8.82 -6.35 8.61
C ASP A 124 -8.22 -5.99 7.24
N VAL A 125 -6.99 -6.42 6.94
CA VAL A 125 -6.33 -6.19 5.64
C VAL A 125 -7.12 -6.81 4.48
N GLN A 126 -7.64 -8.02 4.66
CA GLN A 126 -8.41 -8.75 3.65
C GLN A 126 -9.74 -8.05 3.36
N LEU A 127 -10.33 -7.42 4.37
CA LEU A 127 -11.56 -6.66 4.21
C LEU A 127 -11.33 -5.39 3.39
N LEU A 128 -10.22 -4.69 3.66
CA LEU A 128 -9.92 -3.42 3.01
C LEU A 128 -9.36 -3.58 1.60
N PHE A 129 -8.65 -4.67 1.31
CA PHE A 129 -7.92 -4.81 0.05
C PHE A 129 -8.21 -6.11 -0.70
N GLY A 130 -9.08 -6.97 -0.17
CA GLY A 130 -9.28 -8.31 -0.71
C GLY A 130 -7.94 -9.04 -0.83
N ASN A 131 -7.72 -9.66 -1.98
CA ASN A 131 -6.49 -10.40 -2.28
C ASN A 131 -5.34 -9.53 -2.82
N GLN A 132 -5.51 -8.20 -2.92
CA GLN A 132 -4.51 -7.34 -3.59
C GLN A 132 -3.18 -7.23 -2.84
N LEU A 133 -3.20 -7.44 -1.52
CA LEU A 133 -1.99 -7.46 -0.70
C LEU A 133 -1.51 -8.88 -0.41
N VAL A 134 -2.08 -9.90 -1.05
CA VAL A 134 -1.54 -11.26 -0.99
C VAL A 134 -0.28 -11.27 -1.84
N ALA A 135 0.82 -11.70 -1.24
CA ALA A 135 2.06 -11.87 -1.97
C ALA A 135 1.82 -13.04 -2.92
N VAL A 136 1.68 -12.75 -4.21
CA VAL A 136 1.78 -13.81 -5.21
C VAL A 136 3.21 -14.31 -5.06
N PRO A 137 3.44 -15.60 -4.75
CA PRO A 137 4.79 -16.13 -4.76
C PRO A 137 5.33 -15.82 -6.15
N SER A 138 6.35 -14.96 -6.20
CA SER A 138 7.04 -14.65 -7.44
C SER A 138 7.45 -16.01 -8.00
N ALA A 139 6.84 -16.43 -9.12
CA ALA A 139 7.34 -17.56 -9.86
C ALA A 139 8.81 -17.24 -10.10
N GLY A 140 9.70 -17.97 -9.42
CA GLY A 140 11.12 -17.66 -9.44
C GLY A 140 11.60 -17.60 -10.89
N PRO A 141 12.71 -16.89 -11.17
CA PRO A 141 13.28 -16.90 -12.51
C PRO A 141 13.44 -18.37 -12.90
N ALA A 142 12.74 -18.78 -13.96
CA ALA A 142 12.95 -20.08 -14.57
C ALA A 142 14.45 -20.19 -14.80
N THR A 143 15.08 -21.07 -14.03
CA THR A 143 16.52 -21.28 -14.04
C THR A 143 16.90 -21.66 -15.46
N ALA A 144 17.41 -20.69 -16.23
CA ALA A 144 18.14 -20.98 -17.44
C ALA A 144 19.40 -21.72 -16.98
N ALA A 145 19.32 -23.04 -16.98
CA ALA A 145 20.44 -23.92 -16.75
C ALA A 145 21.48 -23.66 -17.84
N ALA A 146 22.44 -22.78 -17.54
CA ALA A 146 23.66 -22.65 -18.29
C ALA A 146 24.50 -23.92 -18.02
N ALA A 147 24.42 -24.86 -18.95
CA ALA A 147 25.34 -25.99 -19.05
C ALA A 147 26.74 -25.44 -19.32
N ALA A 148 27.55 -25.26 -18.28
CA ALA A 148 28.97 -25.05 -18.39
C ALA A 148 29.68 -26.38 -18.10
N THR A 149 30.03 -27.09 -19.17
CA THR A 149 30.85 -28.30 -19.15
C THR A 149 32.29 -27.93 -18.81
N PRO A 150 32.92 -28.45 -17.72
CA PRO A 150 34.36 -28.28 -17.53
C PRO A 150 35.12 -29.28 -18.42
N SER A 151 35.88 -28.75 -19.39
CA SER A 151 36.80 -29.51 -20.22
C SER A 151 38.13 -29.68 -19.46
N SER A 152 38.41 -30.89 -18.98
CA SER A 152 39.68 -31.25 -18.33
C SER A 152 40.67 -31.74 -19.39
N SER A 153 41.77 -31.01 -19.57
CA SER A 153 42.93 -31.41 -20.38
C SER A 153 44.14 -31.53 -19.46
N ALA A 154 44.42 -32.75 -19.00
CA ALA A 154 45.65 -33.08 -18.29
C ALA A 154 46.74 -33.47 -19.30
N ALA A 155 47.74 -32.62 -19.44
CA ALA A 155 49.02 -32.96 -20.06
C ALA A 155 50.08 -32.96 -18.94
N ALA A 156 50.53 -34.14 -18.53
CA ALA A 156 51.70 -34.30 -17.68
C ALA A 156 52.86 -34.81 -18.56
N GLY A 157 53.81 -33.92 -18.77
CA GLY A 157 55.08 -34.18 -19.43
C GLY A 157 56.09 -34.92 -18.54
N VAL A 158 57.14 -35.36 -19.21
CA VAL A 158 58.18 -36.35 -18.87
C VAL A 158 59.44 -35.69 -18.29
N ALA A 159 60.30 -36.51 -17.67
CA ALA A 159 61.71 -36.34 -17.30
C ALA A 159 61.97 -35.58 -15.98
N GLU A 160 62.89 -35.99 -15.12
CA GLU A 160 64.20 -36.62 -15.33
C GLU A 160 64.54 -37.62 -14.21
#